data_AF-A0A957ZAX1-F1
#
_entry.id   AF-A0A957ZAX1-F1
#
_cell.length_a   1.000
_cell.length_b   1.000
_cell.length_c   1.000
_cell.angle_alpha   90.00
_cell.angle_beta   90.00
_cell.angle_gamma   90.00
#
_symmetry.space_group_name_H-M   'P 1'
#
loop_
_entity.id
_entity.type
_entity.pdbx_description
1 polymer ?
#
loop_
_entity_poly.entity_id
_entity_poly.type
_entity_poly.pdbx_seq_one_letter_code
_entity_poly.pdbx_strand_id
1 'polypeptide(L)' 'GVSILDAVDEAGYYDQPHLTRALRQWVGYTPAQILHADDVDIET' A
#
# COMPACT_ATOMS: atom_id res chain seq x y z
N GLY A 1 9.26 1.72 -8.02
CA GLY A 1 7.96 1.39 -7.44
C GLY A 1 6.90 1.48 -8.53
N VAL A 2 5.88 0.63 -8.48
CA VAL A 2 4.68 0.75 -9.31
C VAL A 2 3.83 1.91 -8.80
N SER A 3 3.04 2.56 -9.65
CA SER A 3 2.11 3.57 -9.14
C SER A 3 1.02 2.88 -8.31
N ILE A 4 0.41 3.64 -7.40
CA ILE A 4 -0.72 3.12 -6.63
C ILE A 4 -1.92 2.74 -7.51
N LEU A 5 -2.04 3.32 -8.71
CA LEU A 5 -3.10 2.95 -9.66
C LEU A 5 -2.79 1.63 -10.36
N ASP A 6 -1.52 1.40 -10.73
CA ASP A 6 -1.08 0.12 -11.28
C ASP A 6 -1.28 -1.00 -10.26
N ALA A 7 -0.96 -0.74 -8.99
CA ALA A 7 -1.19 -1.69 -7.90
C ALA A 7 -2.68 -1.99 -7.67
N VAL A 8 -3.58 -1.03 -7.90
CA VAL A 8 -5.04 -1.23 -7.82
C VAL A 8 -5.51 -2.16 -8.94
N ASP A 9 -5.08 -1.90 -10.18
CA ASP A 9 -5.44 -2.70 -11.35
C ASP A 9 -4.88 -4.13 -11.27
N GLU A 10 -3.58 -4.26 -10.96
CA GLU A 10 -2.90 -5.55 -10.87
C GLU A 10 -3.44 -6.44 -9.74
N ALA A 11 -3.82 -5.85 -8.60
CA ALA A 11 -4.43 -6.58 -7.50
C ALA A 11 -5.94 -6.84 -7.69
N GLY A 12 -6.54 -6.36 -8.78
CA GLY A 12 -7.95 -6.58 -9.11
C GLY A 12 -8.94 -5.78 -8.25
N TYR A 13 -8.52 -4.64 -7.70
CA TYR A 13 -9.40 -3.74 -6.99
C TYR A 13 -10.06 -2.74 -7.94
N TYR A 14 -11.32 -2.42 -7.67
CA TYR A 14 -12.08 -1.46 -8.48
C TYR A 14 -11.50 -0.03 -8.41
N ASP A 15 -11.03 0.36 -7.23
CA ASP A 15 -10.42 1.67 -7.00
C ASP A 15 -9.44 1.63 -5.81
N GLN A 16 -8.73 2.73 -5.64
CA GLN A 16 -7.76 2.91 -4.56
C GLN A 16 -8.38 2.85 -3.14
N PRO A 17 -9.55 3.45 -2.85
CA PRO A 17 -10.23 3.26 -1.57
C PRO A 17 -10.47 1.80 -1.18
N HIS A 18 -10.85 0.93 -2.14
CA HIS A 18 -11.06 -0.49 -1.87
C HIS A 18 -9.77 -1.20 -1.49
N LEU A 19 -8.69 -0.98 -2.26
CA LEU A 19 -7.35 -1.49 -1.92
C LEU A 19 -6.92 -1.02 -0.53
N THR A 20 -7.05 0.29 -0.25
CA THR A 20 -6.61 0.90 1.01
C THR A 20 -7.33 0.30 2.22
N ARG A 21 -8.64 0.06 2.12
CA ARG A 21 -9.42 -0.57 3.19
C ARG A 21 -9.01 -2.02 3.42
N ALA A 22 -8.84 -2.79 2.35
CA ALA A 22 -8.42 -4.19 2.45
C ALA A 22 -7.02 -4.29 3.09
N LEU A 23 -6.07 -3.48 2.63
CA LEU A 23 -4.70 -3.46 3.17
C LEU A 23 -4.68 -3.08 4.65
N ARG A 24 -5.46 -2.07 5.04
CA ARG A 24 -5.56 -1.70 6.46
C ARG A 24 -6.22 -2.79 7.31
N GLN A 25 -7.17 -3.54 6.76
CA GLN A 25 -7.86 -4.62 7.47
C GLN A 25 -6.99 -5.88 7.62
N TRP A 26 -6.24 -6.25 6.59
CA TRP A 26 -5.48 -7.51 6.55
C TRP A 26 -4.01 -7.37 6.95
N VAL A 27 -3.39 -6.24 6.61
CA VAL A 27 -1.96 -5.96 6.84
C VAL A 27 -1.78 -4.95 7.98
N GLY A 28 -2.80 -4.15 8.30
CA GLY A 28 -2.76 -3.15 9.38
C GLY A 28 -2.26 -1.77 8.93
N TYR A 29 -1.82 -1.63 7.68
CA TYR A 29 -1.24 -0.40 7.14
C TYR A 29 -1.93 0.04 5.86
N THR A 30 -1.88 1.34 5.61
CA THR A 30 -2.25 1.93 4.31
C THR A 30 -1.07 1.90 3.35
N PRO A 31 -1.30 1.95 2.03
CA PRO A 31 -0.21 2.03 1.05
C PRO A 31 0.77 3.19 1.32
N ALA A 32 0.25 4.36 1.71
CA ALA A 32 1.09 5.52 2.04
C ALA A 32 2.02 5.26 3.24
N GLN A 33 1.55 4.53 4.25
CA GLN A 33 2.37 4.17 5.40
C GLN A 33 3.47 3.17 5.04
N ILE A 34 3.18 2.21 4.17
CA ILE A 34 4.18 1.24 3.68
C ILE A 34 5.27 1.97 2.89
N LEU A 35 4.89 2.88 1.99
CA LEU A 35 5.83 3.66 1.20
C LEU A 35 6.73 4.58 2.04
N HIS A 36 6.30 4.96 3.25
CA HIS A 36 7.11 5.78 4.18
C HIS A 36 7.86 4.94 5.21
N ALA A 37 7.51 3.66 5.39
CA ALA A 37 8.19 2.77 6.32
C ALA A 37 9.57 2.34 5.80
N ASP A 38 9.72 2.19 4.48
CA ASP A 38 11.00 1.87 3.82
C ASP A 38 12.10 2.93 4.05
N ASP A 39 11.76 4.16 4.45
CA ASP A 39 12.72 5.25 4.73
C ASP A 39 13.32 5.21 6.16
N VAL A 40 12.83 4.32 7.05
CA VAL A 40 13.14 4.40 8.50
C VAL A 40 14.04 3.27 9.01
N ASP A 41 14.39 2.27 8.20
CA ASP A 41 15.28 1.17 8.60
C ASP A 41 16.66 1.23 7.90
N ILE A 42 17.45 2.28 8.17
CA ILE A 42 18.92 2.19 8.15
C ILE A 42 19.43 2.72 9.50
N GLU A 43 19.44 1.86 10.52
CA GLU A 43 20.42 1.88 11.62
C GLU A 43 20.29 0.58 12.43
N THR A 44 21.20 -0.37 12.19
CA THR A 44 21.63 -1.40 13.16
C THR A 44 23.10 -1.73 12.90
#